data_AF-A0A1L9TBY6-F1
#
_entry.id   AF-A0A1L9TBY6-F1
#
_cell.length_a   1.000
_cell.length_b   1.000
_cell.length_c   1.000
_cell.angle_alpha   90.00
_cell.angle_beta   90.00
_cell.angle_gamma   90.00
#
_symmetry.space_group_name_H-M   'P 1'
#
loop_
_entity.id
_entity.type
_entity.pdbx_description
1 polymer ?
#
loop_
_entity_poly.entity_id
_entity_poly.type
_entity_poly.pdbx_seq_one_letter_code
_entity_poly.pdbx_strand_id
1 'polypeptide(L)'
;MNTENCGQGIQEPTFHHPSNIKAIKENFYSKGIAFIEGCDEKALAELARKFGSIVKPRNESTSCSGISNIRFAPSLVGKGYSSEELHFHTDRSGWDNPPRVLASTLKSKSTEGGASILADSVRILKDIQEEGDDFYKLITNSKYSSFLSEEGVLVPRPIYDETTGLFRFRFDDSIQLSASLVVLFPRLFEILYRNAFAVELQQGQGYLLDNHRFLHGRTAFTGSRELLRALVNLPPPQPTINLLFDIDGTLCHSEELSIDAFYTCVTDIVGKPISHANTSVNLHGRTDLGLLHDILDYHGVQSKSCVAEKFLETHPLYMQKSLNKGLFAITCPGVAETLEWLTRKKEALTTPVIRIGLMTGNSKHNALLKLKSAGINTEIFDLAVSSFGDAHIDRLSLIKDSMTKIRARDGRDLPMSKTIVIGDTPLDVECAKKAGCAVVAVASGNYAVDDLAVLEPDSAVPHIGEAQAFLQSHFIPSITVTGP
;
A
#
# COMPACT_ATOMS: atom_id res chain seq x y z
N MET A 1 17.20 -5.06 24.38
CA MET A 1 16.12 -5.44 23.43
C MET A 1 15.91 -6.95 23.52
N ASN A 2 14.69 -7.40 23.79
CA ASN A 2 14.35 -8.83 23.88
C ASN A 2 13.15 -9.11 22.95
N THR A 3 13.16 -10.25 22.24
CA THR A 3 12.06 -10.70 21.38
C THR A 3 10.78 -10.97 22.17
N GLU A 4 10.89 -11.34 23.44
CA GLU A 4 9.75 -11.55 24.35
C GLU A 4 8.95 -10.26 24.61
N ASN A 5 9.57 -9.09 24.44
CA ASN A 5 8.89 -7.80 24.62
C ASN A 5 8.11 -7.36 23.37
N CYS A 6 8.23 -8.07 22.25
CA CYS A 6 7.49 -7.76 21.02
C CYS A 6 6.02 -8.15 21.18
N GLY A 7 5.11 -7.17 21.19
CA GLY A 7 3.67 -7.41 21.37
C GLY A 7 3.03 -8.23 20.25
N GLN A 8 3.66 -8.29 19.07
CA GLN A 8 3.23 -9.15 17.96
C GLN A 8 4.04 -10.45 17.85
N GLY A 9 4.91 -10.72 18.83
CA GLY A 9 5.71 -11.94 18.90
C GLY A 9 6.77 -12.10 17.80
N ILE A 10 7.20 -13.34 17.63
CA ILE A 10 8.11 -13.76 16.54
C ILE A 10 7.24 -14.13 15.33
N GLN A 11 7.60 -13.63 14.15
CA GLN A 11 6.88 -13.90 12.91
C GLN A 11 7.75 -14.68 11.92
N GLU A 12 7.12 -15.60 11.20
CA GLU A 12 7.68 -16.29 10.04
C GLU A 12 7.11 -15.66 8.76
N PRO A 13 7.82 -14.71 8.14
CA PRO A 13 7.29 -14.02 6.97
C PRO A 13 7.40 -14.88 5.71
N THR A 14 6.56 -14.58 4.72
CA THR A 14 6.73 -15.10 3.36
C THR A 14 7.89 -14.38 2.67
N PHE A 15 8.92 -15.15 2.30
CA PHE A 15 10.08 -14.66 1.57
C PHE A 15 9.87 -14.68 0.05
N HIS A 16 10.56 -13.78 -0.65
CA HIS A 16 10.55 -13.69 -2.12
C HIS A 16 11.98 -13.77 -2.66
N HIS A 17 12.18 -14.53 -3.72
CA HIS A 17 13.46 -14.50 -4.44
C HIS A 17 13.67 -13.12 -5.12
N PRO A 18 14.88 -12.53 -5.14
CA PRO A 18 15.17 -11.21 -5.74
C PRO A 18 14.76 -11.03 -7.21
N SER A 19 14.58 -12.13 -7.95
CA SER A 19 14.07 -12.10 -9.31
C SER A 19 12.57 -11.74 -9.38
N ASN A 20 11.79 -12.03 -8.34
CA ASN A 20 10.37 -11.71 -8.25
C ASN A 20 10.14 -10.24 -7.82
N ILE A 21 10.61 -9.32 -8.65
CA ILE A 21 10.52 -7.87 -8.39
C ILE A 21 9.08 -7.38 -8.22
N LYS A 22 8.11 -8.03 -8.90
CA LYS A 22 6.69 -7.68 -8.84
C LYS A 22 6.14 -7.89 -7.44
N ALA A 23 6.31 -9.08 -6.87
CA ALA A 23 5.83 -9.39 -5.52
C ALA A 23 6.56 -8.57 -4.44
N ILE A 24 7.87 -8.34 -4.61
CA ILE A 24 8.66 -7.50 -3.69
C ILE A 24 8.13 -6.07 -3.68
N LYS A 25 7.90 -5.46 -4.85
CA LYS A 25 7.32 -4.11 -4.96
C LYS A 25 5.90 -4.06 -4.39
N GLU A 26 5.06 -5.06 -4.67
CA GLU A 26 3.70 -5.13 -4.13
C GLU A 26 3.72 -5.12 -2.60
N ASN A 27 4.52 -5.99 -1.96
CA ASN A 27 4.65 -6.02 -0.50
C ASN A 27 5.28 -4.74 0.06
N PHE A 28 6.32 -4.20 -0.57
CA PHE A 28 6.95 -2.95 -0.13
C PHE A 28 5.96 -1.78 -0.12
N TYR A 29 5.22 -1.56 -1.21
CA TYR A 29 4.31 -0.40 -1.29
C TYR A 29 3.02 -0.59 -0.48
N SER A 30 2.48 -1.81 -0.41
CA SER A 30 1.25 -2.08 0.36
C SER A 30 1.50 -2.21 1.87
N LYS A 31 2.55 -2.94 2.26
CA LYS A 31 2.84 -3.28 3.66
C LYS A 31 3.98 -2.47 4.26
N GLY A 32 4.72 -1.70 3.46
CA GLY A 32 5.92 -0.99 3.88
C GLY A 32 7.14 -1.90 4.08
N ILE A 33 7.02 -3.21 3.84
CA ILE A 33 8.10 -4.18 3.99
C ILE A 33 7.89 -5.40 3.09
N ALA A 34 8.98 -5.93 2.54
CA ALA A 34 9.03 -7.18 1.78
C ALA A 34 10.23 -8.02 2.23
N PHE A 35 10.02 -9.29 2.53
CA PHE A 35 11.08 -10.21 2.93
C PHE A 35 11.67 -10.92 1.71
N ILE A 36 12.98 -11.13 1.72
CA ILE A 36 13.73 -11.72 0.61
C ILE A 36 14.61 -12.87 1.07
N GLU A 37 14.83 -13.85 0.19
CA GLU A 37 15.72 -15.00 0.45
C GLU A 37 16.58 -15.35 -0.76
N GLY A 38 17.67 -16.08 -0.54
CA GLY A 38 18.64 -16.40 -1.59
C GLY A 38 19.35 -15.16 -2.14
N CYS A 39 19.51 -14.11 -1.31
CA CYS A 39 20.06 -12.83 -1.73
C CYS A 39 21.50 -12.66 -1.23
N ASP A 40 22.46 -12.61 -2.16
CA ASP A 40 23.85 -12.23 -1.90
C ASP A 40 24.09 -10.73 -2.14
N GLU A 41 25.34 -10.26 -2.01
CA GLU A 41 25.68 -8.83 -2.20
C GLU A 41 25.33 -8.31 -3.59
N LYS A 42 25.58 -9.12 -4.63
CA LYS A 42 25.33 -8.73 -6.02
C LYS A 42 23.83 -8.62 -6.28
N ALA A 43 23.07 -9.64 -5.87
CA ALA A 43 21.62 -9.68 -5.97
C ALA A 43 20.98 -8.53 -5.18
N LEU A 44 21.50 -8.21 -3.98
CA LEU A 44 21.02 -7.08 -3.17
C LEU A 44 21.23 -5.76 -3.90
N ALA A 45 22.42 -5.53 -4.47
CA ALA A 45 22.72 -4.31 -5.20
C ALA A 45 21.88 -4.18 -6.49
N GLU A 46 21.68 -5.26 -7.24
CA GLU A 46 20.80 -5.27 -8.42
C GLU A 46 19.35 -5.00 -8.04
N LEU A 47 18.85 -5.63 -6.98
CA LEU A 47 17.51 -5.42 -6.47
C LEU A 47 17.30 -3.98 -5.98
N ALA A 48 18.24 -3.44 -5.21
CA ALA A 48 18.21 -2.06 -4.74
C ALA A 48 18.16 -1.04 -5.91
N ARG A 49 18.93 -1.28 -6.98
CA ARG A 49 18.89 -0.44 -8.20
C ARG A 49 17.54 -0.47 -8.93
N LYS A 50 16.76 -1.54 -8.81
CA LYS A 50 15.39 -1.62 -9.36
C LYS A 50 14.38 -0.73 -8.62
N PHE A 51 14.74 -0.24 -7.42
CA PHE A 51 13.96 0.74 -6.66
C PHE A 51 14.42 2.17 -6.88
N GLY A 52 15.72 2.42 -7.07
CA GLY A 52 16.25 3.76 -7.30
C GLY A 52 17.77 3.83 -7.20
N SER A 53 18.29 5.01 -6.87
CA SER A 53 19.74 5.23 -6.75
C SER A 53 20.26 4.86 -5.36
N ILE A 54 21.26 3.98 -5.30
CA ILE A 54 21.92 3.60 -4.04
C ILE A 54 22.72 4.78 -3.49
N VAL A 55 22.52 5.07 -2.22
CA VAL A 55 23.22 6.11 -1.47
C VAL A 55 24.58 5.59 -1.02
N LYS A 56 25.63 6.39 -1.26
CA LYS A 56 27.01 6.00 -0.96
C LYS A 56 27.21 5.82 0.56
N PRO A 57 27.84 4.71 1.01
CA PRO A 57 28.17 4.50 2.42
C PRO A 57 29.12 5.56 2.98
N ARG A 58 28.94 5.94 4.25
CA ARG A 58 29.80 6.94 4.94
C ARG A 58 31.07 6.32 5.52
N ASN A 59 30.96 5.10 6.06
CA ASN A 59 31.98 4.52 6.95
C ASN A 59 32.94 3.56 6.26
N GLU A 60 32.68 3.21 5.00
CA GLU A 60 33.53 2.29 4.24
C GLU A 60 33.77 2.86 2.84
N SER A 61 35.02 2.78 2.38
CA SER A 61 35.35 2.83 0.96
C SER A 61 34.88 1.51 0.33
N THR A 62 33.56 1.38 0.17
CA THR A 62 32.98 0.13 -0.33
C THR A 62 33.42 -0.11 -1.77
N SER A 63 33.35 -1.38 -2.20
CA SER A 63 33.29 -1.76 -3.61
C SER A 63 32.30 -0.85 -4.36
N CYS A 64 32.42 -0.71 -5.69
CA CYS A 64 31.52 0.10 -6.52
C CYS A 64 30.01 -0.26 -6.40
N SER A 65 29.64 -1.24 -5.56
CA SER A 65 28.27 -1.68 -5.29
C SER A 65 27.46 -0.70 -4.44
N GLY A 66 28.09 0.05 -3.52
CA GLY A 66 27.41 0.94 -2.57
C GLY A 66 26.76 0.22 -1.38
N ILE A 67 27.10 -1.06 -1.15
CA ILE A 67 26.57 -1.88 -0.06
C ILE A 67 27.44 -1.72 1.20
N SER A 68 26.82 -1.43 2.35
CA SER A 68 27.49 -1.37 3.64
C SER A 68 27.54 -2.74 4.32
N ASN A 69 28.68 -3.11 4.91
CA ASN A 69 28.85 -4.37 5.62
C ASN A 69 28.72 -4.17 7.13
N ILE A 70 27.52 -4.34 7.68
CA ILE A 70 27.21 -4.12 9.10
C ILE A 70 27.62 -5.34 9.92
N ARG A 71 28.71 -5.20 10.69
CA ARG A 71 29.35 -6.28 11.48
C ARG A 71 30.04 -5.70 12.71
N PHE A 72 30.40 -6.55 13.67
CA PHE A 72 31.26 -6.10 14.78
C PHE A 72 32.60 -5.57 14.22
N ALA A 73 32.80 -4.26 14.34
CA ALA A 73 33.97 -3.54 13.86
C ALA A 73 34.18 -2.29 14.74
N PRO A 74 34.80 -2.42 15.92
CA PRO A 74 34.90 -1.35 16.91
C PRO A 74 35.72 -0.14 16.44
N SER A 75 36.48 -0.28 15.34
CA SER A 75 37.18 0.82 14.69
C SER A 75 36.28 1.73 13.86
N LEU A 76 35.04 1.32 13.55
CA LEU A 76 34.08 2.08 12.78
C LEU A 76 33.09 2.81 13.69
N VAL A 77 32.71 4.02 13.29
CA VAL A 77 31.76 4.85 14.04
C VAL A 77 30.33 4.35 13.83
N GLY A 78 29.61 4.15 14.93
CA GLY A 78 28.16 3.91 14.93
C GLY A 78 27.77 2.58 15.59
N LYS A 79 26.64 2.58 16.31
CA LYS A 79 26.16 1.43 17.10
C LYS A 79 25.92 0.16 16.27
N GLY A 80 25.65 0.30 14.96
CA GLY A 80 25.51 -0.83 14.05
C GLY A 80 26.76 -1.71 13.93
N TYR A 81 27.95 -1.19 14.27
CA TYR A 81 29.22 -1.92 14.24
C TYR A 81 29.60 -2.55 15.60
N SER A 82 28.64 -2.66 16.52
CA SER A 82 28.79 -3.32 17.81
C SER A 82 28.00 -4.65 17.88
N SER A 83 28.33 -5.49 18.86
CA SER A 83 27.58 -6.71 19.20
C SER A 83 26.43 -6.46 20.17
N GLU A 84 26.35 -5.25 20.73
CA GLU A 84 25.27 -4.82 21.61
C GLU A 84 23.95 -4.70 20.85
N GLU A 85 22.86 -4.64 21.59
CA GLU A 85 21.55 -4.33 21.04
C GLU A 85 21.53 -2.99 20.31
N LEU A 86 20.80 -2.97 19.21
CA LEU A 86 20.55 -1.78 18.45
C LEU A 86 19.08 -1.42 18.65
N HIS A 87 18.83 -0.37 19.42
CA HIS A 87 17.47 0.10 19.71
C HIS A 87 16.72 0.50 18.44
N PHE A 88 15.40 0.69 18.56
CA PHE A 88 14.58 1.21 17.47
C PHE A 88 15.18 2.49 16.92
N HIS A 89 15.30 2.53 15.60
CA HIS A 89 15.70 3.72 14.87
C HIS A 89 15.17 3.67 13.44
N THR A 90 15.31 4.81 12.78
CA THR A 90 15.23 4.95 11.33
C THR A 90 16.62 5.36 10.83
N ASP A 91 17.00 4.93 9.64
CA ASP A 91 18.31 5.23 9.10
C ASP A 91 18.34 6.67 8.60
N ARG A 92 19.43 7.39 8.91
CA ARG A 92 19.65 8.79 8.49
C ARG A 92 18.54 9.76 8.93
N SER A 93 17.92 9.53 10.09
CA SER A 93 16.79 10.35 10.60
C SER A 93 17.04 11.86 10.71
N GLY A 94 18.28 12.33 10.68
CA GLY A 94 18.59 13.77 10.69
C GLY A 94 18.65 14.43 9.31
N TRP A 95 18.69 13.66 8.22
CA TRP A 95 18.69 14.20 6.86
C TRP A 95 17.35 14.82 6.51
N ASP A 96 17.33 15.85 5.67
CA ASP A 96 16.07 16.45 5.19
C ASP A 96 15.21 15.40 4.48
N ASN A 97 15.84 14.66 3.58
CA ASN A 97 15.22 13.57 2.84
C ASN A 97 16.04 12.29 3.07
N PRO A 98 15.79 11.55 4.16
CA PRO A 98 16.49 10.29 4.40
C PRO A 98 16.17 9.29 3.28
N PRO A 99 17.09 8.36 2.97
CA PRO A 99 16.81 7.34 1.97
C PRO A 99 15.59 6.52 2.36
N ARG A 100 14.69 6.30 1.40
CA ARG A 100 13.39 5.71 1.67
C ARG A 100 13.42 4.20 1.72
N VAL A 101 14.22 3.55 0.86
CA VAL A 101 14.32 2.10 0.90
C VAL A 101 15.57 1.72 1.68
N LEU A 102 15.38 0.87 2.69
CA LEU A 102 16.47 0.13 3.31
C LEU A 102 16.33 -1.32 2.86
N ALA A 103 17.31 -1.79 2.09
CA ALA A 103 17.40 -3.19 1.68
C ALA A 103 18.53 -3.86 2.45
N SER A 104 18.29 -5.05 3.00
CA SER A 104 19.30 -5.81 3.73
C SER A 104 19.25 -7.30 3.44
N THR A 105 20.39 -7.98 3.61
CA THR A 105 20.49 -9.45 3.60
C THR A 105 21.55 -9.91 4.60
N LEU A 106 21.26 -10.99 5.33
CA LEU A 106 22.17 -11.56 6.31
C LEU A 106 23.23 -12.40 5.59
N LYS A 107 24.48 -11.96 5.62
CA LYS A 107 25.61 -12.67 5.01
C LYS A 107 26.19 -13.73 5.94
N SER A 108 26.26 -13.45 7.23
CA SER A 108 26.63 -14.45 8.24
C SER A 108 25.75 -14.31 9.49
N LYS A 109 25.26 -15.44 9.98
CA LYS A 109 24.40 -15.53 11.16
C LYS A 109 25.26 -15.65 12.43
N SER A 110 24.87 -14.90 13.46
CA SER A 110 25.42 -15.03 14.81
C SER A 110 25.19 -16.42 15.41
N THR A 111 25.98 -16.76 16.43
CA THR A 111 25.78 -17.99 17.20
C THR A 111 24.52 -17.91 18.05
N GLU A 112 24.35 -16.81 18.77
CA GLU A 112 23.15 -16.50 19.56
C GLU A 112 22.70 -15.06 19.32
N GLY A 113 21.40 -14.82 19.46
CA GLY A 113 20.80 -13.49 19.31
C GLY A 113 20.94 -12.91 17.89
N GLY A 114 20.84 -11.59 17.79
CA GLY A 114 20.93 -10.88 16.50
C GLY A 114 19.65 -10.91 15.67
N ALA A 115 18.52 -11.27 16.28
CA ALA A 115 17.19 -11.21 15.70
C ALA A 115 16.82 -9.77 15.34
N SER A 116 16.15 -9.58 14.21
CA SER A 116 15.67 -8.26 13.79
C SER A 116 14.39 -7.93 14.54
N ILE A 117 14.27 -6.71 15.04
CA ILE A 117 13.03 -6.20 15.64
C ILE A 117 12.51 -5.08 14.76
N LEU A 118 11.24 -5.16 14.35
CA LEU A 118 10.62 -4.29 13.36
C LEU A 118 9.31 -3.75 13.91
N ALA A 119 9.03 -2.46 13.71
CA ALA A 119 7.78 -1.83 14.16
C ALA A 119 7.22 -0.90 13.08
N ASP A 120 5.93 -1.05 12.79
CA ASP A 120 5.22 -0.28 11.76
C ASP A 120 4.62 1.00 12.34
N SER A 121 5.09 2.17 11.88
CA SER A 121 4.60 3.45 12.35
C SER A 121 3.10 3.64 12.14
N VAL A 122 2.48 2.98 11.17
CA VAL A 122 1.02 3.10 10.94
C VAL A 122 0.24 2.63 12.17
N ARG A 123 0.65 1.51 12.78
CA ARG A 123 0.00 0.98 13.99
C ARG A 123 0.37 1.81 15.22
N ILE A 124 1.65 2.24 15.30
CA ILE A 124 2.12 3.11 16.38
C ILE A 124 1.35 4.44 16.41
N LEU A 125 1.15 5.08 15.26
CA LEU A 125 0.44 6.35 15.16
C LEU A 125 -1.04 6.19 15.51
N LYS A 126 -1.67 5.10 15.07
CA LYS A 126 -3.04 4.77 15.45
C LYS A 126 -3.17 4.66 16.98
N ASP A 127 -2.29 3.89 17.60
CA ASP A 127 -2.25 3.72 19.04
C ASP A 127 -2.00 5.05 19.80
N ILE A 128 -1.12 5.91 19.28
CA ILE A 128 -0.86 7.24 19.86
C ILE A 128 -2.10 8.13 19.76
N GLN A 129 -2.82 8.08 18.63
CA GLN A 129 -4.06 8.84 18.44
C GLN A 129 -5.18 8.35 19.38
N GLU A 130 -5.28 7.05 19.62
CA GLU A 130 -6.23 6.47 20.57
C GLU A 130 -5.96 6.90 22.04
N GLU A 131 -4.72 7.27 22.36
CA GLU A 131 -4.34 7.78 23.69
C GLU A 131 -4.64 9.28 23.89
N GLY A 132 -4.97 10.01 22.82
CA GLY A 132 -5.41 11.40 22.86
C GLY A 132 -4.54 12.39 22.07
N ASP A 133 -5.15 13.53 21.71
CA ASP A 133 -4.58 14.50 20.78
C ASP A 133 -3.29 15.17 21.26
N ASP A 134 -3.08 15.28 22.58
CA ASP A 134 -1.90 15.94 23.15
C ASP A 134 -0.61 15.19 22.83
N PHE A 135 -0.61 13.85 22.91
CA PHE A 135 0.57 13.06 22.59
C PHE A 135 0.86 13.11 21.09
N TYR A 136 -0.18 12.97 20.27
CA TYR A 136 -0.06 13.09 18.82
C TYR A 136 0.56 14.43 18.41
N LYS A 137 0.06 15.55 18.98
CA LYS A 137 0.59 16.88 18.72
C LYS A 137 2.07 17.05 19.09
N LEU A 138 2.52 16.39 20.16
CA LEU A 138 3.93 16.45 20.57
C LEU A 138 4.85 15.75 19.56
N ILE A 139 4.43 14.63 18.98
CA ILE A 139 5.24 13.91 18.00
C ILE A 139 5.18 14.51 16.60
N THR A 140 4.11 15.24 16.26
CA THR A 140 3.94 15.85 14.93
C THR A 140 4.47 17.27 14.80
N ASN A 141 4.80 17.93 15.92
CA ASN A 141 5.28 19.30 15.90
C ASN A 141 6.80 19.37 16.09
N SER A 142 7.48 20.02 15.13
CA SER A 142 8.94 20.17 15.10
C SER A 142 9.53 20.93 16.29
N LYS A 143 8.71 21.62 17.07
CA LYS A 143 9.15 22.31 18.31
C LYS A 143 9.62 21.34 19.39
N TYR A 144 9.16 20.09 19.40
CA TYR A 144 9.37 19.18 20.53
C TYR A 144 10.51 18.19 20.33
N SER A 145 11.09 18.13 19.13
CA SER A 145 12.22 17.26 18.81
C SER A 145 13.18 17.87 17.79
N SER A 146 14.46 17.54 17.92
CA SER A 146 15.52 17.91 16.98
C SER A 146 16.40 16.70 16.68
N PHE A 147 16.87 16.58 15.45
CA PHE A 147 17.72 15.47 15.00
C PHE A 147 19.04 16.00 14.45
N LEU A 148 20.13 15.28 14.69
CA LEU A 148 21.47 15.66 14.22
C LEU A 148 21.59 15.48 12.70
N SER A 149 21.76 16.60 11.99
CA SER A 149 21.88 16.66 10.53
C SER A 149 23.18 16.06 10.02
N GLU A 150 23.34 16.03 8.69
CA GLU A 150 24.59 15.55 8.07
C GLU A 150 25.78 16.44 8.43
N GLU A 151 25.54 17.74 8.58
CA GLU A 151 26.50 18.78 8.96
C GLU A 151 26.84 18.73 10.46
N GLY A 152 26.23 17.82 11.24
CA GLY A 152 26.48 17.70 12.67
C GLY A 152 25.77 18.76 13.52
N VAL A 153 24.70 19.37 13.00
CA VAL A 153 23.90 20.37 13.72
C VAL A 153 22.53 19.77 14.06
N LEU A 154 22.03 20.02 15.27
CA LEU A 154 20.68 19.61 15.64
C LEU A 154 19.65 20.53 14.99
N VAL A 155 18.77 19.96 14.18
CA VAL A 155 17.73 20.71 13.47
C VAL A 155 16.35 20.30 13.97
N PRO A 156 15.47 21.26 14.32
CA PRO A 156 14.09 20.98 14.71
C PRO A 156 13.34 20.21 13.62
N ARG A 157 12.82 19.04 13.97
CA ARG A 157 12.06 18.13 13.08
C ARG A 157 11.08 17.33 13.92
N PRO A 158 9.85 17.11 13.45
CA PRO A 158 8.92 16.26 14.19
C PRO A 158 9.39 14.80 14.15
N ILE A 159 8.92 14.00 15.11
CA ILE A 159 9.04 12.53 15.06
C ILE A 159 8.17 12.00 13.92
N TYR A 160 6.98 12.56 13.69
CA TYR A 160 6.15 12.23 12.54
C TYR A 160 5.80 13.48 11.75
N ASP A 161 6.26 13.56 10.51
CA ASP A 161 5.90 14.66 9.61
C ASP A 161 4.58 14.32 8.90
N GLU A 162 3.50 15.03 9.25
CA GLU A 162 2.19 14.81 8.64
C GLU A 162 2.13 15.21 7.16
N THR A 163 3.04 16.07 6.69
CA THR A 163 3.10 16.49 5.29
C THR A 163 3.79 15.43 4.46
N THR A 164 4.96 14.94 4.88
CA THR A 164 5.77 13.99 4.10
C THR A 164 5.52 12.52 4.44
N GLY A 165 4.99 12.24 5.63
CA GLY A 165 4.71 10.89 6.14
C GLY A 165 5.90 10.22 6.77
N LEU A 166 6.97 10.99 6.95
CA LEU A 166 8.23 10.51 7.43
C LEU A 166 8.19 10.36 8.95
N PHE A 167 8.34 9.13 9.41
CA PHE A 167 8.58 8.81 10.80
C PHE A 167 10.08 8.80 11.07
N ARG A 168 10.55 9.63 12.00
CA ARG A 168 11.93 9.77 12.44
C ARG A 168 12.05 9.31 13.88
N PHE A 169 12.99 8.42 14.14
CA PHE A 169 13.21 7.93 15.49
C PHE A 169 14.66 7.57 15.72
N ARG A 170 15.18 7.96 16.88
CA ARG A 170 16.50 7.62 17.39
C ARG A 170 16.44 7.50 18.90
N PHE A 171 17.28 6.63 19.44
CA PHE A 171 17.51 6.50 20.88
C PHE A 171 19.02 6.44 21.16
N ASP A 172 19.66 7.58 20.94
CA ASP A 172 21.09 7.82 21.11
C ASP A 172 21.35 9.34 21.14
N ASP A 173 22.61 9.75 21.13
CA ASP A 173 23.01 11.16 21.24
C ASP A 173 22.68 12.00 19.99
N SER A 174 22.05 11.43 18.96
CA SER A 174 21.68 12.15 17.74
C SER A 174 20.28 12.77 17.76
N ILE A 175 19.58 12.72 18.91
CA ILE A 175 18.26 13.33 19.10
C ILE A 175 18.22 14.21 20.35
N GLN A 176 17.48 15.31 20.28
CA GLN A 176 17.08 16.12 21.44
C GLN A 176 15.57 16.22 21.50
N LEU A 177 15.04 16.16 22.72
CA LEU A 177 13.60 16.19 22.98
C LEU A 177 13.28 17.29 23.99
N SER A 178 12.13 17.93 23.84
CA SER A 178 11.57 18.82 24.86
C SER A 178 11.24 18.06 26.15
N ALA A 179 11.19 18.76 27.29
CA ALA A 179 10.83 18.17 28.57
C ALA A 179 9.47 17.44 28.54
N SER A 180 8.47 18.02 27.87
CA SER A 180 7.14 17.42 27.70
C SER A 180 7.20 16.06 27.00
N LEU A 181 8.04 15.93 25.97
CA LEU A 181 8.18 14.70 25.21
C LEU A 181 9.06 13.67 25.95
N VAL A 182 10.06 14.12 26.72
CA VAL A 182 10.89 13.24 27.57
C VAL A 182 10.04 12.50 28.61
N VAL A 183 9.06 13.18 29.23
CA VAL A 183 8.16 12.56 30.22
C VAL A 183 7.32 11.43 29.61
N LEU A 184 6.92 11.56 28.34
CA LEU A 184 6.13 10.56 27.62
C LEU A 184 6.98 9.49 26.92
N PHE A 185 8.30 9.61 26.98
CA PHE A 185 9.18 8.70 26.24
C PHE A 185 9.10 7.23 26.69
N PRO A 186 8.95 6.90 27.99
CA PRO A 186 8.67 5.53 28.42
C PRO A 186 7.38 4.98 27.80
N ARG A 187 6.32 5.82 27.75
CA ARG A 187 5.05 5.44 27.13
C ARG A 187 5.20 5.21 25.62
N LEU A 188 5.96 6.07 24.94
CA LEU A 188 6.30 5.87 23.53
C LEU A 188 6.94 4.50 23.30
N PHE A 189 7.90 4.11 24.14
CA PHE A 189 8.55 2.80 24.07
C PHE A 189 7.58 1.63 24.26
N GLU A 190 6.65 1.72 25.22
CA GLU A 190 5.60 0.70 25.40
C GLU A 190 4.78 0.53 24.13
N ILE A 191 4.37 1.63 23.49
CA ILE A 191 3.62 1.60 22.22
C ILE A 191 4.48 1.00 21.10
N LEU A 192 5.76 1.38 21.00
CA LEU A 192 6.68 0.81 20.01
C LEU A 192 6.78 -0.71 20.16
N TYR A 193 7.02 -1.20 21.38
CA TYR A 193 7.14 -2.64 21.65
C TYR A 193 5.83 -3.40 21.45
N ARG A 194 4.69 -2.82 21.87
CA ARG A 194 3.35 -3.37 21.60
C ARG A 194 3.12 -3.61 20.11
N ASN A 195 3.63 -2.71 19.28
CA ASN A 195 3.51 -2.77 17.81
C ASN A 195 4.68 -3.44 17.10
N ALA A 196 5.67 -3.93 17.83
CA ALA A 196 6.84 -4.57 17.27
C ALA A 196 6.65 -6.08 17.10
N PHE A 197 7.32 -6.62 16.09
CA PHE A 197 7.51 -8.06 15.89
C PHE A 197 8.99 -8.37 15.69
N ALA A 198 9.38 -9.61 15.99
CA ALA A 198 10.72 -10.11 15.78
C ALA A 198 10.77 -11.06 14.56
N VAL A 199 11.89 -11.06 13.85
CA VAL A 199 12.19 -11.98 12.76
C VAL A 199 13.59 -12.54 12.91
N GLU A 200 13.69 -13.87 12.88
CA GLU A 200 14.95 -14.60 12.89
C GLU A 200 15.37 -14.95 11.47
N LEU A 201 16.34 -14.19 10.95
CA LEU A 201 16.84 -14.38 9.60
C LEU A 201 17.89 -15.49 9.55
N GLN A 202 17.81 -16.31 8.50
CA GLN A 202 18.89 -17.22 8.09
C GLN A 202 19.85 -16.52 7.11
N GLN A 203 21.00 -17.14 6.88
CA GLN A 203 21.94 -16.65 5.87
C GLN A 203 21.27 -16.59 4.48
N GLY A 204 21.48 -15.47 3.77
CA GLY A 204 20.85 -15.17 2.49
C GLY A 204 19.42 -14.62 2.60
N GLN A 205 18.86 -14.53 3.82
CA GLN A 205 17.56 -13.90 4.07
C GLN A 205 17.70 -12.46 4.54
N GLY A 206 16.70 -11.64 4.24
CA GLY A 206 16.64 -10.26 4.65
C GLY A 206 15.32 -9.60 4.30
N TYR A 207 15.34 -8.28 4.20
CA TYR A 207 14.15 -7.49 3.90
C TYR A 207 14.47 -6.19 3.19
N LEU A 208 13.48 -5.70 2.44
CA LEU A 208 13.36 -4.32 1.99
C LEU A 208 12.27 -3.68 2.83
N LEU A 209 12.58 -2.61 3.56
CA LEU A 209 11.58 -1.84 4.31
C LEU A 209 11.58 -0.38 3.91
N ASP A 210 10.41 0.24 4.02
CA ASP A 210 10.21 1.67 3.88
C ASP A 210 10.72 2.34 5.15
N ASN A 211 11.93 2.89 5.07
CA ASN A 211 12.63 3.57 6.16
C ASN A 211 11.93 4.86 6.60
N HIS A 212 10.91 5.32 5.85
CA HIS A 212 10.04 6.42 6.29
C HIS A 212 8.88 5.94 7.15
N ARG A 213 8.58 4.63 7.16
CA ARG A 213 7.45 4.01 7.86
C ARG A 213 7.87 3.04 8.96
N PHE A 214 8.92 2.27 8.74
CA PHE A 214 9.34 1.21 9.66
C PHE A 214 10.49 1.67 10.55
N LEU A 215 10.32 1.47 11.85
CA LEU A 215 11.43 1.46 12.79
C LEU A 215 12.03 0.05 12.78
N HIS A 216 13.35 -0.01 12.91
CA HIS A 216 14.05 -1.28 12.99
C HIS A 216 15.12 -1.24 14.09
N GLY A 217 15.47 -2.43 14.55
CA GLY A 217 16.44 -2.66 15.61
C GLY A 217 16.89 -4.12 15.58
N ARG A 218 17.73 -4.49 16.55
CA ARG A 218 18.29 -5.84 16.63
C ARG A 218 18.63 -6.19 18.08
N THR A 219 18.37 -7.43 18.49
CA THR A 219 18.85 -7.94 19.78
C THR A 219 20.39 -7.98 19.86
N ALA A 220 20.97 -8.02 21.06
CA ALA A 220 22.40 -8.29 21.20
C ALA A 220 22.75 -9.66 20.59
N PHE A 221 24.01 -9.87 20.21
CA PHE A 221 24.45 -11.13 19.63
C PHE A 221 25.86 -11.54 20.05
N THR A 222 26.14 -12.84 19.94
CA THR A 222 27.47 -13.42 20.12
C THR A 222 27.96 -14.10 18.83
N GLY A 223 29.28 -14.25 18.72
CA GLY A 223 29.92 -14.80 17.52
C GLY A 223 30.02 -13.80 16.36
N SER A 224 30.18 -14.33 15.14
CA SER A 224 30.31 -13.52 13.93
C SER A 224 28.94 -13.25 13.31
N ARG A 225 28.63 -11.99 13.01
CA ARG A 225 27.41 -11.60 12.31
C ARG A 225 27.72 -10.48 11.33
N GLU A 226 27.28 -10.63 10.09
CA GLU A 226 27.45 -9.66 9.02
C GLU A 226 26.13 -9.50 8.27
N LEU A 227 25.61 -8.27 8.25
CA LEU A 227 24.42 -7.87 7.50
C LEU A 227 24.84 -6.90 6.41
N LEU A 228 24.50 -7.22 5.16
CA LEU A 228 24.67 -6.32 4.04
C LEU A 228 23.51 -5.33 4.00
N ARG A 229 23.78 -4.05 3.79
CA ARG A 229 22.74 -3.00 3.74
C ARG A 229 22.93 -2.06 2.55
N ALA A 230 21.87 -1.83 1.79
CA ALA A 230 21.76 -0.74 0.82
C ALA A 230 20.73 0.28 1.30
N LEU A 231 21.08 1.56 1.20
CA LEU A 231 20.12 2.66 1.34
C LEU A 231 19.83 3.22 -0.05
N VAL A 232 18.56 3.43 -0.39
CA VAL A 232 18.15 3.83 -1.75
C VAL A 232 17.24 5.05 -1.70
N ASN A 233 17.58 6.05 -2.49
CA ASN A 233 16.67 7.13 -2.83
C ASN A 233 15.80 6.66 -3.99
N LEU A 234 14.48 6.76 -3.83
CA LEU A 234 13.56 6.54 -4.94
C LEU A 234 13.82 7.56 -6.06
N PRO A 235 13.51 7.23 -7.32
CA PRO A 235 13.53 8.22 -8.38
C PRO A 235 12.64 9.41 -8.03
N PRO A 236 12.93 10.61 -8.57
CA PRO A 236 12.07 11.77 -8.37
C PRO A 236 10.65 11.46 -8.88
N PRO A 237 9.61 12.06 -8.27
CA PRO A 237 8.23 11.90 -8.72
C PRO A 237 8.13 12.24 -10.21
N GLN A 238 7.56 11.34 -11.00
CA GLN A 238 7.26 11.60 -12.40
C GLN A 238 5.80 12.00 -12.55
N PRO A 239 5.47 12.88 -13.51
CA PRO A 239 4.08 13.12 -13.88
C PRO A 239 3.40 11.78 -14.13
N THR A 240 2.32 11.52 -13.41
CA THR A 240 1.62 10.24 -13.43
C THR A 240 0.15 10.50 -13.69
N ILE A 241 -0.49 9.67 -14.50
CA ILE A 241 -1.95 9.61 -14.63
C ILE A 241 -2.41 8.24 -14.12
N ASN A 242 -3.30 8.24 -13.14
CA ASN A 242 -3.87 7.02 -12.58
C ASN A 242 -5.31 6.87 -13.09
N LEU A 243 -5.59 5.79 -13.80
CA LEU A 243 -6.91 5.40 -14.28
C LEU A 243 -7.42 4.29 -13.37
N LEU A 244 -8.50 4.53 -12.63
CA LEU A 244 -9.08 3.57 -11.70
C LEU A 244 -10.45 3.13 -12.22
N PHE A 245 -10.53 1.89 -12.71
CA PHE A 245 -11.74 1.33 -13.30
C PHE A 245 -12.56 0.56 -12.25
N ASP A 246 -13.86 0.82 -12.18
CA ASP A 246 -14.78 -0.18 -11.65
C ASP A 246 -14.90 -1.37 -12.62
N ILE A 247 -15.47 -2.48 -12.14
CA ILE A 247 -15.63 -3.72 -12.89
C ILE A 247 -17.06 -3.88 -13.39
N ASP A 248 -18.01 -4.00 -12.48
CA ASP A 248 -19.41 -4.32 -12.82
C ASP A 248 -20.03 -3.16 -13.59
N GLY A 249 -20.67 -3.44 -14.73
CA GLY A 249 -21.28 -2.40 -15.57
C GLY A 249 -20.29 -1.48 -16.29
N THR A 250 -18.99 -1.55 -15.96
CA THR A 250 -17.91 -0.72 -16.53
C THR A 250 -16.97 -1.52 -17.43
N LEU A 251 -16.33 -2.56 -16.90
CA LEU A 251 -15.44 -3.45 -17.65
C LEU A 251 -16.16 -4.72 -18.11
N CYS A 252 -17.05 -5.26 -17.29
CA CYS A 252 -17.87 -6.41 -17.65
C CYS A 252 -19.23 -6.41 -16.95
N HIS A 253 -20.20 -7.07 -17.59
CA HIS A 253 -21.47 -7.43 -16.99
C HIS A 253 -21.32 -8.76 -16.27
N SER A 254 -21.59 -8.80 -14.97
CA SER A 254 -21.44 -10.02 -14.17
C SER A 254 -22.56 -10.24 -13.15
N GLU A 255 -23.71 -9.62 -13.36
CA GLU A 255 -24.83 -9.58 -12.41
C GLU A 255 -25.31 -10.98 -12.02
N GLU A 256 -25.63 -11.85 -12.99
CA GLU A 256 -26.12 -13.21 -12.70
C GLU A 256 -25.10 -14.03 -11.90
N LEU A 257 -23.83 -13.98 -12.32
CA LEU A 257 -22.71 -14.65 -11.66
C LEU A 257 -22.55 -14.15 -10.22
N SER A 258 -22.62 -12.84 -10.02
CA SER A 258 -22.44 -12.20 -8.71
C SER A 258 -23.61 -12.50 -7.77
N ILE A 259 -24.84 -12.38 -8.26
CA ILE A 259 -26.06 -12.64 -7.48
C ILE A 259 -26.10 -14.11 -7.05
N ASP A 260 -25.85 -15.06 -7.94
CA ASP A 260 -25.84 -16.49 -7.58
C ASP A 260 -24.78 -16.79 -6.52
N ALA A 261 -23.54 -16.33 -6.73
CA ALA A 261 -22.43 -16.58 -5.80
C ALA A 261 -22.68 -15.96 -4.42
N PHE A 262 -23.07 -14.68 -4.39
CA PHE A 262 -23.26 -13.91 -3.16
C PHE A 262 -24.38 -14.51 -2.31
N TYR A 263 -25.57 -14.68 -2.88
CA TYR A 263 -26.74 -15.12 -2.13
C TYR A 263 -26.65 -16.59 -1.71
N THR A 264 -26.04 -17.46 -2.53
CA THR A 264 -25.78 -18.85 -2.13
C THR A 264 -24.80 -18.89 -0.95
N CYS A 265 -23.74 -18.09 -0.99
CA CYS A 265 -22.75 -18.01 0.09
C CYS A 265 -23.36 -17.52 1.40
N VAL A 266 -24.09 -16.40 1.38
CA VAL A 266 -24.74 -15.85 2.58
C VAL A 266 -25.79 -16.82 3.15
N THR A 267 -26.59 -17.45 2.29
CA THR A 267 -27.58 -18.46 2.72
C THR A 267 -26.92 -19.59 3.50
N ASP A 268 -25.84 -20.15 2.97
CA ASP A 268 -25.15 -21.29 3.59
C ASP A 268 -24.46 -20.90 4.91
N ILE A 269 -23.91 -19.69 5.00
CA ILE A 269 -23.25 -19.20 6.22
C ILE A 269 -24.28 -18.94 7.33
N VAL A 270 -25.38 -18.26 6.99
CA VAL A 270 -26.40 -17.86 7.97
C VAL A 270 -27.31 -19.04 8.32
N GLY A 271 -27.41 -20.06 7.47
CA GLY A 271 -28.25 -21.24 7.68
C GLY A 271 -29.74 -20.97 7.48
N LYS A 272 -30.09 -19.90 6.74
CA LYS A 272 -31.48 -19.54 6.42
C LYS A 272 -31.56 -19.05 4.96
N PRO A 273 -32.69 -19.27 4.27
CA PRO A 273 -32.85 -18.83 2.88
C PRO A 273 -32.76 -17.30 2.73
N ILE A 274 -31.67 -16.81 2.12
CA ILE A 274 -31.45 -15.40 1.79
C ILE A 274 -31.22 -15.31 0.28
N SER A 275 -32.10 -14.61 -0.44
CA SER A 275 -32.06 -14.50 -1.89
C SER A 275 -32.36 -13.08 -2.34
N HIS A 276 -32.00 -12.75 -3.58
CA HIS A 276 -32.37 -11.47 -4.17
C HIS A 276 -33.89 -11.23 -4.15
N ALA A 277 -34.68 -12.29 -4.34
CA ALA A 277 -36.15 -12.20 -4.33
C ALA A 277 -36.74 -11.87 -2.95
N ASN A 278 -36.06 -12.20 -1.85
CA ASN A 278 -36.54 -11.96 -0.48
C ASN A 278 -35.78 -10.85 0.25
N THR A 279 -34.97 -10.07 -0.47
CA THR A 279 -34.08 -9.06 0.09
C THR A 279 -34.26 -7.73 -0.64
N SER A 280 -34.84 -6.74 0.04
CA SER A 280 -35.07 -5.40 -0.53
C SER A 280 -33.91 -4.45 -0.18
N VAL A 281 -32.73 -4.73 -0.74
CA VAL A 281 -31.52 -3.92 -0.59
C VAL A 281 -31.01 -3.53 -1.97
N ASN A 282 -30.59 -2.26 -2.15
CA ASN A 282 -30.01 -1.83 -3.42
C ASN A 282 -28.59 -2.41 -3.57
N LEU A 283 -28.40 -3.23 -4.61
CA LEU A 283 -27.12 -3.89 -4.90
C LEU A 283 -26.09 -2.94 -5.55
N HIS A 284 -26.57 -1.93 -6.28
CA HIS A 284 -25.73 -1.18 -7.21
C HIS A 284 -24.78 -0.22 -6.49
N GLY A 285 -23.52 -0.21 -6.93
CA GLY A 285 -22.47 0.67 -6.43
C GLY A 285 -22.00 0.39 -4.98
N ARG A 286 -22.51 -0.67 -4.34
CA ARG A 286 -22.10 -1.10 -2.99
C ARG A 286 -20.80 -1.90 -3.03
N THR A 287 -20.10 -1.95 -1.90
CA THR A 287 -19.01 -2.90 -1.68
C THR A 287 -19.57 -4.25 -1.24
N ASP A 288 -18.85 -5.36 -1.45
CA ASP A 288 -19.22 -6.69 -0.98
C ASP A 288 -19.49 -6.66 0.54
N LEU A 289 -18.62 -6.00 1.30
CA LEU A 289 -18.76 -5.87 2.75
C LEU A 289 -19.95 -4.99 3.14
N GLY A 290 -20.15 -3.86 2.47
CA GLY A 290 -21.28 -2.96 2.73
C GLY A 290 -22.63 -3.60 2.39
N LEU A 291 -22.71 -4.27 1.23
CA LEU A 291 -23.88 -5.03 0.81
C LEU A 291 -24.18 -6.17 1.80
N LEU A 292 -23.16 -6.90 2.23
CA LEU A 292 -23.33 -7.94 3.23
C LEU A 292 -23.92 -7.38 4.53
N HIS A 293 -23.38 -6.28 5.04
CA HIS A 293 -23.91 -5.63 6.23
C HIS A 293 -25.38 -5.24 6.09
N ASP A 294 -25.74 -4.59 4.97
CA ASP A 294 -27.12 -4.17 4.69
C ASP A 294 -28.07 -5.38 4.63
N ILE A 295 -27.65 -6.49 4.01
CA ILE A 295 -28.41 -7.74 3.94
C ILE A 295 -28.57 -8.38 5.31
N LEU A 296 -27.50 -8.44 6.11
CA LEU A 296 -27.54 -9.02 7.46
C LEU A 296 -28.45 -8.21 8.39
N ASP A 297 -28.43 -6.88 8.27
CA ASP A 297 -29.32 -5.98 9.02
C ASP A 297 -30.77 -6.16 8.60
N TYR A 298 -31.05 -6.21 7.29
CA TYR A 298 -32.39 -6.47 6.75
C TYR A 298 -32.97 -7.79 7.28
N HIS A 299 -32.14 -8.82 7.39
CA HIS A 299 -32.51 -10.14 7.87
C HIS A 299 -32.37 -10.31 9.40
N GLY A 300 -32.00 -9.27 10.15
CA GLY A 300 -31.91 -9.31 11.62
C GLY A 300 -30.83 -10.26 12.18
N VAL A 301 -29.74 -10.48 11.46
CA VAL A 301 -28.63 -11.36 11.89
C VAL A 301 -27.73 -10.64 12.90
N GLN A 302 -27.67 -11.15 14.13
CA GLN A 302 -26.94 -10.48 15.23
C GLN A 302 -25.41 -10.61 15.12
N SER A 303 -24.89 -11.76 14.68
CA SER A 303 -23.45 -12.06 14.66
C SER A 303 -22.73 -11.54 13.40
N LYS A 304 -22.90 -10.26 13.07
CA LYS A 304 -22.43 -9.67 11.79
C LYS A 304 -20.94 -9.86 11.53
N SER A 305 -20.09 -9.59 12.53
CA SER A 305 -18.63 -9.68 12.37
C SER A 305 -18.16 -11.10 12.03
N CYS A 306 -18.70 -12.11 12.71
CA CYS A 306 -18.36 -13.51 12.45
C CYS A 306 -18.86 -13.97 11.07
N VAL A 307 -20.06 -13.53 10.66
CA VAL A 307 -20.59 -13.81 9.32
C VAL A 307 -19.75 -13.13 8.24
N ALA A 308 -19.34 -11.88 8.44
CA ALA A 308 -18.50 -11.13 7.51
C ALA A 308 -17.13 -11.78 7.31
N GLU A 309 -16.45 -12.18 8.38
CA GLU A 309 -15.18 -12.90 8.30
C GLU A 309 -15.30 -14.19 7.49
N LYS A 310 -16.30 -15.02 7.82
CA LYS A 310 -16.56 -16.29 7.12
C LYS A 310 -17.00 -16.07 5.67
N PHE A 311 -17.74 -15.01 5.39
CA PHE A 311 -18.15 -14.65 4.03
C PHE A 311 -16.95 -14.28 3.17
N LEU A 312 -16.08 -13.40 3.65
CA LEU A 312 -14.87 -13.00 2.92
C LEU A 312 -13.94 -14.19 2.65
N GLU A 313 -13.86 -15.14 3.57
CA GLU A 313 -13.09 -16.38 3.39
C GLU A 313 -13.70 -17.31 2.32
N THR A 314 -15.02 -17.49 2.33
CA THR A 314 -15.67 -18.54 1.54
C THR A 314 -16.29 -18.08 0.23
N HIS A 315 -16.67 -16.80 0.09
CA HIS A 315 -17.30 -16.22 -1.10
C HIS A 315 -16.54 -16.50 -2.41
N PRO A 316 -15.18 -16.46 -2.45
CA PRO A 316 -14.40 -16.91 -3.60
C PRO A 316 -14.73 -18.31 -4.12
N LEU A 317 -14.99 -19.26 -3.22
CA LEU A 317 -15.34 -20.63 -3.61
C LEU A 317 -16.74 -20.69 -4.23
N TYR A 318 -17.67 -19.87 -3.75
CA TYR A 318 -19.01 -19.77 -4.32
C TYR A 318 -18.96 -19.14 -5.71
N MET A 319 -18.13 -18.12 -5.92
CA MET A 319 -17.88 -17.53 -7.23
C MET A 319 -17.38 -18.58 -8.23
N GLN A 320 -16.45 -19.45 -7.83
CA GLN A 320 -15.98 -20.54 -8.65
C GLN A 320 -17.05 -21.60 -8.93
N LYS A 321 -17.91 -21.90 -7.95
CA LYS A 321 -19.06 -22.81 -8.15
C LYS A 321 -20.04 -22.23 -9.18
N SER A 322 -20.33 -20.94 -9.11
CA SER A 322 -21.22 -20.24 -10.06
C SER A 322 -20.65 -20.23 -11.47
N LEU A 323 -19.34 -20.01 -11.64
CA LEU A 323 -18.65 -20.20 -12.93
C LEU A 323 -18.83 -21.62 -13.47
N ASN A 324 -18.74 -22.65 -12.62
CA ASN A 324 -18.94 -24.05 -13.03
C ASN A 324 -20.39 -24.37 -13.40
N LYS A 325 -21.37 -23.54 -12.99
CA LYS A 325 -22.77 -23.63 -13.46
C LYS A 325 -22.97 -23.03 -14.86
N GLY A 326 -21.93 -22.41 -15.44
CA GLY A 326 -22.01 -21.74 -16.73
C GLY A 326 -22.42 -20.27 -16.64
N LEU A 327 -22.38 -19.67 -15.45
CA LEU A 327 -22.58 -18.22 -15.28
C LEU A 327 -21.24 -17.52 -15.50
N PHE A 328 -21.14 -16.65 -16.50
CA PHE A 328 -19.89 -15.96 -16.85
C PHE A 328 -20.08 -14.45 -16.83
N ALA A 329 -18.99 -13.72 -16.58
CA ALA A 329 -18.98 -12.29 -16.86
C ALA A 329 -18.78 -12.07 -18.37
N ILE A 330 -19.40 -11.02 -18.92
CA ILE A 330 -19.33 -10.65 -20.34
C ILE A 330 -18.69 -9.28 -20.45
N THR A 331 -17.65 -9.14 -21.26
CA THR A 331 -16.95 -7.85 -21.45
C THR A 331 -17.91 -6.78 -22.01
N CYS A 332 -17.89 -5.58 -21.43
CA CYS A 332 -18.72 -4.46 -21.89
C CYS A 332 -18.22 -3.88 -23.24
N PRO A 333 -19.08 -3.18 -24.01
CA PRO A 333 -18.70 -2.61 -25.31
C PRO A 333 -17.49 -1.67 -25.24
N GLY A 334 -16.55 -1.82 -26.17
CA GLY A 334 -15.38 -0.95 -26.31
C GLY A 334 -14.25 -1.17 -25.29
N VAL A 335 -14.42 -2.10 -24.33
CA VAL A 335 -13.42 -2.37 -23.28
C VAL A 335 -12.15 -2.98 -23.85
N ALA A 336 -12.27 -4.00 -24.71
CA ALA A 336 -11.11 -4.69 -25.27
C ALA A 336 -10.21 -3.72 -26.06
N GLU A 337 -10.81 -2.92 -26.94
CA GLU A 337 -10.13 -1.92 -27.76
C GLU A 337 -9.50 -0.81 -26.91
N THR A 338 -10.19 -0.40 -25.84
CA THR A 338 -9.69 0.65 -24.94
C THR A 338 -8.52 0.16 -24.10
N LEU A 339 -8.57 -1.05 -23.56
CA LEU A 339 -7.47 -1.63 -22.79
C LEU A 339 -6.24 -1.89 -23.67
N GLU A 340 -6.43 -2.35 -24.91
CA GLU A 340 -5.34 -2.49 -25.89
C GLU A 340 -4.73 -1.12 -26.24
N TRP A 341 -5.55 -0.11 -26.48
CA TRP A 341 -5.09 1.27 -26.72
C TRP A 341 -4.31 1.82 -25.52
N LEU A 342 -4.81 1.65 -24.29
CA LEU A 342 -4.14 2.09 -23.07
C LEU A 342 -2.80 1.38 -22.86
N THR A 343 -2.72 0.09 -23.19
CA THR A 343 -1.46 -0.69 -23.13
C THR A 343 -0.42 -0.08 -24.05
N ARG A 344 -0.78 0.18 -25.32
CA ARG A 344 0.12 0.82 -26.29
C ARG A 344 0.55 2.22 -25.84
N LYS A 345 -0.35 3.01 -25.25
CA LYS A 345 -0.02 4.35 -24.73
C LYS A 345 0.95 4.28 -23.54
N LYS A 346 0.72 3.34 -22.62
CA LYS A 346 1.59 3.09 -21.47
C LYS A 346 3.00 2.67 -21.89
N GLU A 347 3.13 1.91 -22.97
CA GLU A 347 4.42 1.48 -23.51
C GLU A 347 5.13 2.59 -24.31
N ALA A 348 4.37 3.42 -25.04
CA ALA A 348 4.91 4.48 -25.89
C ALA A 348 5.31 5.74 -25.13
N LEU A 349 4.69 6.03 -23.98
CA LEU A 349 4.92 7.25 -23.21
C LEU A 349 5.89 7.02 -22.06
N THR A 350 6.99 7.78 -22.04
CA THR A 350 7.88 7.87 -20.88
C THR A 350 7.32 8.83 -19.82
N THR A 351 6.59 9.87 -20.26
CA THR A 351 5.93 10.84 -19.37
C THR A 351 4.65 11.39 -20.04
N PRO A 352 3.51 11.45 -19.33
CA PRO A 352 3.31 10.95 -17.96
C PRO A 352 3.31 9.41 -17.91
N VAL A 353 3.66 8.85 -16.76
CA VAL A 353 3.49 7.42 -16.48
C VAL A 353 2.00 7.11 -16.37
N ILE A 354 1.48 6.26 -17.26
CA ILE A 354 0.07 5.83 -17.22
C ILE A 354 -0.06 4.59 -16.35
N ARG A 355 -0.99 4.64 -15.41
CA ARG A 355 -1.30 3.53 -14.51
C ARG A 355 -2.75 3.19 -14.61
N ILE A 356 -3.00 1.90 -14.69
CA ILE A 356 -4.32 1.34 -14.91
C ILE A 356 -4.56 0.46 -13.70
N GLY A 357 -5.42 0.89 -12.79
CA GLY A 357 -5.78 0.18 -11.57
C GLY A 357 -7.26 -0.15 -11.58
N LEU A 358 -7.67 -0.89 -10.56
CA LEU A 358 -9.06 -1.25 -10.29
C LEU A 358 -9.54 -0.50 -9.05
N MET A 359 -10.79 -0.07 -9.05
CA MET A 359 -11.45 0.48 -7.88
C MET A 359 -12.86 -0.07 -7.86
N THR A 360 -13.05 -1.17 -7.14
CA THR A 360 -14.27 -1.95 -7.22
C THR A 360 -14.78 -2.34 -5.85
N GLY A 361 -16.11 -2.45 -5.75
CA GLY A 361 -16.79 -2.98 -4.57
C GLY A 361 -16.55 -4.47 -4.33
N ASN A 362 -16.02 -5.21 -5.31
CA ASN A 362 -15.75 -6.63 -5.19
C ASN A 362 -14.51 -6.92 -4.33
N SER A 363 -14.49 -8.06 -3.64
CA SER A 363 -13.24 -8.61 -3.08
C SER A 363 -12.17 -8.80 -4.17
N LYS A 364 -10.88 -8.73 -3.79
CA LYS A 364 -9.76 -8.86 -4.75
C LYS A 364 -9.84 -10.16 -5.55
N HIS A 365 -10.21 -11.26 -4.90
CA HIS A 365 -10.30 -12.56 -5.56
C HIS A 365 -11.44 -12.61 -6.59
N ASN A 366 -12.64 -12.16 -6.21
CA ASN A 366 -13.80 -12.20 -7.10
C ASN A 366 -13.65 -11.22 -8.26
N ALA A 367 -13.09 -10.03 -8.02
CA ALA A 367 -12.74 -9.07 -9.06
C ALA A 367 -11.89 -9.73 -10.16
N LEU A 368 -10.83 -10.46 -9.77
CA LEU A 368 -9.95 -11.13 -10.73
C LEU A 368 -10.62 -12.31 -11.43
N LEU A 369 -11.51 -13.05 -10.75
CA LEU A 369 -12.29 -14.12 -11.38
C LEU A 369 -13.26 -13.56 -12.44
N LYS A 370 -13.96 -12.45 -12.15
CA LYS A 370 -14.86 -11.77 -13.10
C LYS A 370 -14.11 -11.38 -14.36
N LEU A 371 -13.00 -10.66 -14.21
CA LEU A 371 -12.18 -10.20 -15.35
C LEU A 371 -11.69 -11.37 -16.20
N LYS A 372 -11.19 -12.44 -15.57
CA LYS A 372 -10.75 -13.65 -16.29
C LYS A 372 -11.90 -14.31 -17.05
N SER A 373 -13.07 -14.46 -16.43
CA SER A 373 -14.24 -15.06 -17.07
C SER A 373 -14.77 -14.24 -18.25
N ALA A 374 -14.58 -12.91 -18.22
CA ALA A 374 -14.90 -12.01 -19.31
C ALA A 374 -13.86 -12.00 -20.45
N GLY A 375 -12.73 -12.70 -20.29
CA GLY A 375 -11.62 -12.70 -21.25
C GLY A 375 -10.68 -11.49 -21.13
N ILE A 376 -10.74 -10.74 -20.04
CA ILE A 376 -9.91 -9.55 -19.81
C ILE A 376 -8.57 -9.98 -19.16
N ASN A 377 -7.46 -9.59 -19.79
CA ASN A 377 -6.13 -9.85 -19.24
C ASN A 377 -5.91 -9.04 -17.95
N THR A 378 -5.82 -9.72 -16.81
CA THR A 378 -5.63 -9.07 -15.50
C THR A 378 -4.25 -8.43 -15.32
N GLU A 379 -3.25 -8.74 -16.17
CA GLU A 379 -1.89 -8.21 -16.05
C GLU A 379 -1.77 -6.73 -16.41
N ILE A 380 -2.75 -6.18 -17.14
CA ILE A 380 -2.81 -4.74 -17.44
C ILE A 380 -2.98 -3.90 -16.17
N PHE A 381 -3.65 -4.45 -15.15
CA PHE A 381 -4.00 -3.74 -13.92
C PHE A 381 -2.87 -3.78 -12.89
N ASP A 382 -2.51 -2.60 -12.42
CA ASP A 382 -1.57 -2.37 -11.32
C ASP A 382 -2.28 -2.56 -9.97
N LEU A 383 -2.32 -3.81 -9.51
CA LEU A 383 -2.98 -4.19 -8.25
C LEU A 383 -2.39 -3.48 -7.02
N ALA A 384 -1.18 -2.92 -7.12
CA ALA A 384 -0.55 -2.20 -6.01
C ALA A 384 -1.19 -0.81 -5.76
N VAL A 385 -1.93 -0.27 -6.74
CA VAL A 385 -2.72 0.97 -6.58
C VAL A 385 -4.23 0.74 -6.65
N SER A 386 -4.64 -0.50 -6.88
CA SER A 386 -6.04 -0.90 -6.88
C SER A 386 -6.63 -0.99 -5.47
N SER A 387 -7.95 -0.80 -5.37
CA SER A 387 -8.73 -0.96 -4.14
C SER A 387 -9.93 -1.87 -4.38
N PHE A 388 -10.26 -2.65 -3.36
CA PHE A 388 -11.21 -3.75 -3.41
C PHE A 388 -12.14 -3.69 -2.19
N GLY A 389 -13.40 -4.10 -2.34
CA GLY A 389 -14.41 -3.96 -1.30
C GLY A 389 -14.38 -5.02 -0.19
N ASP A 390 -13.29 -5.81 -0.11
CA ASP A 390 -12.93 -6.58 1.06
C ASP A 390 -12.18 -5.76 2.12
N ALA A 391 -11.69 -4.56 1.76
CA ALA A 391 -10.96 -3.68 2.68
C ALA A 391 -11.83 -2.62 3.37
N HIS A 392 -12.89 -2.14 2.71
CA HIS A 392 -13.67 -0.99 3.16
C HIS A 392 -15.17 -1.15 2.89
N ILE A 393 -16.00 -0.63 3.80
CA ILE A 393 -17.47 -0.68 3.71
C ILE A 393 -18.00 0.31 2.66
N ASP A 394 -17.42 1.51 2.56
CA ASP A 394 -17.91 2.57 1.68
C ASP A 394 -16.98 2.85 0.48
N ARG A 395 -17.58 3.30 -0.63
CA ARG A 395 -16.90 3.58 -1.91
C ARG A 395 -15.88 4.72 -1.80
N LEU A 396 -16.15 5.75 -0.99
CA LEU A 396 -15.22 6.86 -0.79
C LEU A 396 -13.93 6.40 -0.11
N SER A 397 -14.02 5.44 0.83
CA SER A 397 -12.85 4.83 1.45
C SER A 397 -12.01 4.04 0.44
N LEU A 398 -12.59 3.42 -0.59
CA LEU A 398 -11.82 2.78 -1.67
C LEU A 398 -10.99 3.78 -2.47
N ILE A 399 -11.54 4.96 -2.78
CA ILE A 399 -10.76 6.02 -3.46
C ILE A 399 -9.59 6.46 -2.58
N LYS A 400 -9.86 6.70 -1.29
CA LYS A 400 -8.83 7.13 -0.33
C LYS A 400 -7.73 6.08 -0.17
N ASP A 401 -8.08 4.80 -0.18
CA ASP A 401 -7.14 3.68 -0.13
C ASP A 401 -6.23 3.66 -1.37
N SER A 402 -6.82 3.72 -2.57
CA SER A 402 -6.07 3.83 -3.83
C SER A 402 -5.12 5.03 -3.81
N MET A 403 -5.58 6.18 -3.35
CA MET A 403 -4.74 7.37 -3.25
C MET A 403 -3.62 7.23 -2.23
N THR A 404 -3.89 6.57 -1.10
CA THR A 404 -2.87 6.28 -0.09
C THR A 404 -1.78 5.40 -0.67
N LYS A 405 -2.16 4.35 -1.42
CA LYS A 405 -1.24 3.47 -2.13
C LYS A 405 -0.44 4.20 -3.23
N ILE A 406 -1.10 5.05 -4.02
CA ILE A 406 -0.44 5.86 -5.06
C ILE A 406 0.58 6.82 -4.43
N ARG A 407 0.19 7.56 -3.39
CA ARG A 407 1.08 8.48 -2.67
C ARG A 407 2.23 7.75 -1.98
N ALA A 408 1.96 6.57 -1.44
CA ALA A 408 2.99 5.69 -0.91
C ALA A 408 3.98 5.26 -2.01
N ARG A 409 3.63 5.28 -3.29
CA ARG A 409 4.62 4.99 -4.34
C ARG A 409 5.32 6.22 -4.89
N ASP A 410 4.57 7.29 -5.18
CA ASP A 410 5.09 8.41 -5.99
C ASP A 410 5.43 9.65 -5.19
N GLY A 411 5.18 9.62 -3.88
CA GLY A 411 5.23 10.81 -3.04
C GLY A 411 3.85 11.46 -2.89
N ARG A 412 3.76 12.35 -1.92
CA ARG A 412 2.49 12.91 -1.45
C ARG A 412 1.97 14.08 -2.27
N ASP A 413 2.82 14.68 -3.09
CA ASP A 413 2.50 15.85 -3.92
C ASP A 413 1.68 15.52 -5.17
N LEU A 414 1.22 14.27 -5.34
CA LEU A 414 0.39 13.88 -6.47
C LEU A 414 -1.01 14.53 -6.36
N PRO A 415 -1.37 15.45 -7.27
CA PRO A 415 -2.66 16.10 -7.20
C PRO A 415 -3.79 15.11 -7.52
N MET A 416 -4.90 15.20 -6.80
CA MET A 416 -6.07 14.33 -6.96
C MET A 416 -6.63 14.37 -8.40
N SER A 417 -6.50 15.51 -9.09
CA SER A 417 -6.90 15.70 -10.49
C SER A 417 -6.09 14.88 -11.50
N LYS A 418 -5.01 14.22 -11.08
CA LYS A 418 -4.24 13.27 -11.89
C LYS A 418 -4.70 11.82 -11.71
N THR A 419 -5.76 11.61 -10.94
CA THR A 419 -6.50 10.36 -10.86
C THR A 419 -7.84 10.53 -11.54
N ILE A 420 -8.13 9.64 -12.48
CA ILE A 420 -9.39 9.55 -13.21
C ILE A 420 -10.09 8.28 -12.76
N VAL A 421 -11.27 8.42 -12.18
CA VAL A 421 -12.18 7.31 -11.86
C VAL A 421 -13.04 7.01 -13.08
N ILE A 422 -13.23 5.74 -13.42
CA ILE A 422 -14.09 5.30 -14.52
C ILE A 422 -15.09 4.30 -13.95
N GLY A 423 -16.38 4.63 -14.03
CA GLY A 423 -17.46 3.84 -13.44
C GLY A 423 -18.82 4.10 -14.10
N ASP A 424 -19.80 3.23 -13.83
CA ASP A 424 -21.14 3.29 -14.43
C ASP A 424 -22.23 3.76 -13.47
N THR A 425 -21.91 4.01 -12.19
CA THR A 425 -22.91 4.33 -11.18
C THR A 425 -22.86 5.81 -10.75
N PRO A 426 -23.99 6.38 -10.29
CA PRO A 426 -24.01 7.69 -9.63
C PRO A 426 -23.00 7.81 -8.49
N LEU A 427 -22.81 6.73 -7.73
CA LEU A 427 -21.87 6.68 -6.61
C LEU A 427 -20.41 6.85 -7.06
N ASP A 428 -20.04 6.42 -8.27
CA ASP A 428 -18.70 6.65 -8.81
C ASP A 428 -18.45 8.13 -9.08
N VAL A 429 -19.43 8.80 -9.70
CA VAL A 429 -19.37 10.24 -9.98
C VAL A 429 -19.28 11.05 -8.68
N GLU A 430 -20.18 10.79 -7.74
CA GLU A 430 -20.23 11.50 -6.46
C GLU A 430 -18.96 11.31 -5.63
N CYS A 431 -18.49 10.06 -5.50
CA CYS A 431 -17.32 9.75 -4.69
C CYS A 431 -16.04 10.30 -5.32
N ALA A 432 -15.89 10.22 -6.65
CA ALA A 432 -14.75 10.79 -7.36
C ALA A 432 -14.68 12.32 -7.19
N LYS A 433 -15.81 13.02 -7.39
CA LYS A 433 -15.90 14.48 -7.20
C LYS A 433 -15.60 14.87 -5.76
N LYS A 434 -16.15 14.16 -4.78
CA LYS A 434 -15.87 14.39 -3.35
C LYS A 434 -14.41 14.19 -2.98
N ALA A 435 -13.72 13.28 -3.67
CA ALA A 435 -12.28 13.06 -3.50
C ALA A 435 -11.43 14.10 -4.27
N GLY A 436 -12.00 14.84 -5.22
CA GLY A 436 -11.28 15.76 -6.11
C GLY A 436 -10.58 15.05 -7.28
N CYS A 437 -11.02 13.84 -7.62
CA CYS A 437 -10.60 13.12 -8.82
C CYS A 437 -11.41 13.56 -10.03
N ALA A 438 -10.83 13.47 -11.22
CA ALA A 438 -11.61 13.52 -12.44
C ALA A 438 -12.43 12.22 -12.58
N VAL A 439 -13.54 12.27 -13.31
CA VAL A 439 -14.43 11.12 -13.47
C VAL A 439 -14.99 10.99 -14.88
N VAL A 440 -14.91 9.78 -15.41
CA VAL A 440 -15.58 9.35 -16.64
C VAL A 440 -16.73 8.43 -16.25
N ALA A 441 -17.96 8.88 -16.48
CA ALA A 441 -19.15 8.08 -16.30
C ALA A 441 -19.45 7.30 -17.59
N VAL A 442 -19.59 5.98 -17.50
CA VAL A 442 -19.89 5.11 -18.65
C VAL A 442 -21.30 4.53 -18.51
N ALA A 443 -22.17 4.76 -19.49
CA ALA A 443 -23.55 4.27 -19.47
C ALA A 443 -23.68 2.84 -20.04
N SER A 444 -22.73 1.97 -19.70
CA SER A 444 -22.77 0.55 -20.06
C SER A 444 -23.47 -0.31 -19.00
N GLY A 445 -23.77 0.24 -17.82
CA GLY A 445 -24.52 -0.42 -16.75
C GLY A 445 -26.02 -0.11 -16.75
N ASN A 446 -26.58 0.13 -15.56
CA ASN A 446 -28.02 0.29 -15.36
C ASN A 446 -28.54 1.74 -15.48
N TYR A 447 -27.66 2.69 -15.74
CA TYR A 447 -27.99 4.12 -15.86
C TYR A 447 -27.73 4.61 -17.28
N ALA A 448 -28.64 5.41 -17.82
CA ALA A 448 -28.45 6.04 -19.12
C ALA A 448 -27.41 7.18 -19.04
N VAL A 449 -26.88 7.59 -20.19
CA VAL A 449 -25.94 8.72 -20.27
C VAL A 449 -26.53 9.98 -19.64
N ASP A 450 -27.81 10.26 -19.90
CA ASP A 450 -28.50 11.43 -19.37
C ASP A 450 -28.63 11.39 -17.84
N ASP A 451 -28.88 10.21 -17.26
CA ASP A 451 -28.95 10.04 -15.80
C ASP A 451 -27.61 10.36 -15.13
N LEU A 452 -26.52 9.91 -15.74
CA LEU A 452 -25.15 10.14 -15.25
C LEU A 452 -24.69 11.58 -15.50
N ALA A 453 -25.09 12.19 -16.62
CA ALA A 453 -24.72 13.55 -16.99
C ALA A 453 -25.26 14.61 -16.02
N VAL A 454 -26.43 14.37 -15.39
CA VAL A 454 -27.01 15.26 -14.37
C VAL A 454 -26.09 15.43 -13.16
N LEU A 455 -25.21 14.46 -12.89
CA LEU A 455 -24.23 14.52 -11.80
C LEU A 455 -22.97 15.32 -12.17
N GLU A 456 -22.91 15.84 -13.40
CA GLU A 456 -21.82 16.62 -13.99
C GLU A 456 -20.45 15.93 -13.83
N PRO A 457 -20.26 14.72 -14.39
CA PRO A 457 -18.93 14.12 -14.52
C PRO A 457 -18.09 14.91 -15.52
N ASP A 458 -16.76 14.75 -15.48
CA ASP A 458 -15.88 15.40 -16.47
C ASP A 458 -16.10 14.87 -17.90
N SER A 459 -16.58 13.64 -18.02
CA SER A 459 -17.07 13.06 -19.28
C SER A 459 -18.16 12.02 -18.99
N ALA A 460 -19.27 12.06 -19.72
CA ALA A 460 -20.30 11.03 -19.72
C ALA A 460 -20.41 10.43 -21.13
N VAL A 461 -20.27 9.11 -21.25
CA VAL A 461 -20.22 8.43 -22.55
C VAL A 461 -21.09 7.16 -22.54
N PRO A 462 -21.65 6.74 -23.70
CA PRO A 462 -22.47 5.53 -23.78
C PRO A 462 -21.67 4.25 -23.48
N HIS A 463 -20.39 4.23 -23.83
CA HIS A 463 -19.47 3.14 -23.48
C HIS A 463 -18.02 3.64 -23.44
N ILE A 464 -17.15 2.87 -22.80
CA ILE A 464 -15.77 3.27 -22.49
C ILE A 464 -14.93 3.63 -23.72
N GLY A 465 -15.22 3.00 -24.87
CA GLY A 465 -14.56 3.31 -26.15
C GLY A 465 -14.66 4.77 -26.59
N GLU A 466 -15.72 5.49 -26.21
CA GLU A 466 -15.88 6.91 -26.55
C GLU A 466 -15.11 7.85 -25.61
N ALA A 467 -14.59 7.35 -24.48
CA ALA A 467 -13.81 8.15 -23.54
C ALA A 467 -12.37 8.42 -24.02
N GLN A 468 -11.92 7.79 -25.11
CA GLN A 468 -10.51 7.86 -25.55
C GLN A 468 -10.02 9.29 -25.78
N ALA A 469 -10.85 10.17 -26.37
CA ALA A 469 -10.46 11.57 -26.62
C ALA A 469 -10.24 12.33 -25.31
N PHE A 470 -11.11 12.14 -24.33
CA PHE A 470 -10.99 12.73 -22.99
C PHE A 470 -9.73 12.22 -22.28
N LEU A 471 -9.52 10.90 -22.24
CA LEU A 471 -8.33 10.29 -21.63
C LEU A 471 -7.03 10.77 -22.31
N GLN A 472 -7.04 10.84 -23.65
CA GLN A 472 -5.89 11.31 -24.43
C GLN A 472 -5.51 12.78 -24.10
N SER A 473 -6.49 13.63 -23.82
CA SER A 473 -6.24 15.04 -23.44
C SER A 473 -5.50 15.16 -22.11
N HIS A 474 -5.66 14.18 -21.20
CA HIS A 474 -4.98 14.13 -19.91
C HIS A 474 -3.55 13.58 -19.99
N PHE A 475 -3.22 12.88 -21.08
CA PHE A 475 -1.89 12.33 -21.31
C PHE A 475 -0.91 13.37 -21.89
N ILE A 476 -1.41 14.52 -22.35
CA ILE A 476 -0.57 15.58 -22.89
C ILE A 476 -0.12 16.48 -21.73
N PRO A 477 1.19 16.72 -21.53
CA PRO A 477 1.65 17.67 -20.54
C PRO A 477 1.04 19.04 -20.85
N SER A 478 0.35 19.65 -19.88
CA SER A 478 -0.08 21.03 -20.00
C SER A 478 1.16 21.89 -20.26
N ILE A 479 1.25 22.51 -21.44
CA ILE A 479 2.29 23.51 -21.70
C ILE A 479 1.91 24.70 -20.82
N THR A 480 2.45 24.76 -19.60
CA THR A 480 2.50 26.03 -18.87
C THR A 480 3.36 26.95 -19.69
N VAL A 481 2.71 27.81 -20.48
CA VAL A 481 3.31 29.03 -20.99
C VAL A 481 3.67 29.85 -19.77
N THR A 482 4.89 29.72 -19.30
CA THR A 482 5.49 30.73 -18.43
C THR A 482 5.56 31.99 -19.29
N GLY A 483 4.62 32.91 -19.07
CA GLY A 483 4.63 34.23 -19.66
C GLY A 483 5.94 34.97 -19.31
N PRO A 484 6.32 35.97 -20.12
CA PRO A 484 7.63 36.62 -20.08
C PRO A 484 7.96 37.27 -18.75
#